data_AF-A0A5K1DBU0-F1
#
_entry.id   AF-A0A5K1DBU0-F1
#
_cell.length_a   1.000
_cell.length_b   1.000
_cell.length_c   1.000
_cell.angle_alpha   90.00
_cell.angle_beta   90.00
_cell.angle_gamma   90.00
#
_symmetry.space_group_name_H-M   'P 1'
#
loop_
_entity.id
_entity.type
_entity.pdbx_description
1 polymer ?
#
loop_
_entity_poly.entity_id
_entity_poly.type
_entity_poly.pdbx_seq_one_letter_code
_entity_poly.pdbx_strand_id
1 'polypeptide(L)'
;MQSSESLSSSPPSSSPPESPPRSPRTPPLHPPIASPCAACKILRRRCVEQCVLAPYFPPSEPQKFITAHRVFGASNIIKLLQ
;
A
#
# COMPACT_ATOMS: atom_id res chain seq x y z
N MET A 1 -2.69 63.33 43.30
CA MET A 1 -1.49 62.50 43.57
C MET A 1 -1.65 61.26 42.70
N GLN A 2 -1.00 61.28 41.54
CA GLN A 2 0.16 60.44 41.20
C GLN A 2 -0.28 58.98 41.09
N SER A 3 -0.33 58.38 39.90
CA SER A 3 0.80 57.68 39.26
C SER A 3 0.18 56.66 38.28
N SER A 4 0.75 56.14 37.19
CA SER A 4 1.93 56.36 36.37
C SER A 4 1.72 55.43 35.17
N GLU A 5 2.28 55.79 34.02
CA GLU A 5 2.28 54.98 32.81
C GLU A 5 2.79 53.55 33.02
N SER A 6 2.29 52.60 32.24
CA SER A 6 3.11 51.48 31.74
C SER A 6 2.52 50.95 30.44
N LEU A 7 3.05 51.47 29.34
CA LEU A 7 2.94 50.94 27.99
C LEU A 7 3.62 49.57 27.96
N SER A 8 2.87 48.48 28.08
CA SER A 8 3.42 47.13 27.87
C SER A 8 3.28 46.76 26.40
N SER A 9 4.27 47.16 25.60
CA SER A 9 4.44 46.73 24.21
C SER A 9 4.67 45.22 24.17
N SER A 10 3.64 44.46 23.77
CA SER A 10 3.79 43.04 23.46
C SER A 10 4.74 42.84 22.26
N PRO A 11 5.62 41.83 22.28
CA PRO A 11 6.55 41.58 21.18
C PRO A 11 5.80 41.13 19.90
N PRO A 12 6.35 41.33 18.69
CA PRO A 12 5.79 40.74 17.49
C PRO A 12 5.97 39.21 17.56
N SER A 13 4.87 38.50 17.38
CA SER A 13 4.85 37.05 17.24
C SER A 13 5.57 36.67 15.94
N SER A 14 6.84 36.28 16.03
CA SER A 14 7.58 35.69 14.93
C SER A 14 7.02 34.30 14.62
N SER A 15 5.96 34.26 13.81
CA SER A 15 5.46 33.00 13.25
C SER A 15 6.49 32.43 12.27
N PRO A 16 6.87 31.15 12.38
CA PRO A 16 7.72 30.50 11.38
C PRO A 16 6.95 30.38 10.04
N PRO A 17 7.65 30.28 8.89
CA PRO A 17 6.99 29.99 7.63
C PRO A 17 6.36 28.60 7.71
N GLU A 18 5.06 28.57 7.42
CA GLU A 18 4.22 27.38 7.31
C GLU A 18 4.91 26.37 6.39
N SER A 19 5.25 25.20 6.94
CA SER A 19 5.73 24.08 6.14
C SER A 19 4.66 23.75 5.10
N PRO A 20 5.03 23.39 3.85
CA PRO A 20 4.03 23.05 2.85
C PRO A 20 3.14 21.93 3.39
N PRO A 21 1.82 21.96 3.17
CA PRO A 21 0.98 20.84 3.52
C PRO A 21 1.52 19.62 2.78
N ARG A 22 1.91 18.59 3.53
CA ARG A 22 2.21 17.26 3.01
C ARG A 22 1.13 16.95 1.98
N SER A 23 1.52 16.71 0.74
CA SER A 23 0.62 16.30 -0.34
C SER A 23 -0.39 15.31 0.22
N PRO A 24 -1.69 15.40 -0.14
CA PRO A 24 -2.64 14.37 0.27
C PRO A 24 -2.05 13.05 -0.18
N ARG A 25 -1.72 12.21 0.80
CA ARG A 25 -1.25 10.86 0.59
C ARG A 25 -2.34 10.22 -0.23
N THR A 26 -2.13 10.12 -1.54
CA THR A 26 -3.05 9.47 -2.46
C THR A 26 -3.39 8.15 -1.77
N PRO A 27 -4.68 7.85 -1.47
CA PRO A 27 -5.00 6.51 -1.05
C PRO A 27 -4.40 5.59 -2.12
N PRO A 28 -3.64 4.54 -1.76
CA PRO A 28 -3.26 3.58 -2.77
C PRO A 28 -4.56 3.18 -3.47
N LEU A 29 -4.63 3.44 -4.77
CA LEU A 29 -5.79 3.16 -5.63
C LEU A 29 -6.15 1.67 -5.67
N HIS A 30 -5.49 0.87 -4.85
CA HIS A 30 -5.52 -0.56 -4.85
C HIS A 30 -5.83 -1.01 -3.42
N PRO A 31 -6.92 -1.76 -3.21
CA PRO A 31 -7.17 -2.38 -1.93
C PRO A 31 -5.95 -3.22 -1.58
N PRO A 32 -5.45 -3.18 -0.32
CA PRO A 32 -4.43 -4.12 0.10
C PRO A 32 -4.93 -5.52 -0.26
N ILE A 33 -4.10 -6.30 -0.97
CA ILE A 33 -4.45 -7.68 -1.32
C ILE A 33 -4.67 -8.42 0.00
N ALA A 34 -5.92 -8.45 0.47
CA ALA A 34 -6.30 -9.00 1.76
C ALA A 34 -6.09 -10.52 1.79
N SER A 35 -5.93 -11.15 0.62
CA SER A 35 -5.65 -12.58 0.49
C SER A 35 -4.75 -12.88 -0.71
N PRO A 36 -3.68 -13.67 -0.55
CA PRO A 36 -2.83 -14.07 -1.68
C PRO A 36 -3.64 -14.91 -2.67
N CYS A 37 -3.31 -14.81 -3.96
CA CYS A 37 -3.93 -15.64 -4.99
C CYS A 37 -3.65 -17.14 -4.74
N ALA A 38 -4.45 -18.03 -5.33
CA ALA A 38 -4.33 -19.47 -5.10
C ALA A 38 -2.91 -19.99 -5.40
N ALA A 39 -2.30 -19.52 -6.47
CA ALA A 39 -0.93 -19.87 -6.83
C ALA A 39 0.08 -19.45 -5.76
N CYS A 40 0.06 -18.18 -5.35
CA CYS A 40 0.98 -17.66 -4.34
C CYS A 40 0.78 -18.33 -2.98
N LYS A 41 -0.46 -18.68 -2.62
CA LYS A 41 -0.79 -19.43 -1.41
C LYS A 41 -0.16 -20.83 -1.41
N ILE A 42 -0.26 -21.56 -2.51
CA ILE A 42 0.27 -22.93 -2.64
C ILE A 42 1.80 -22.92 -2.75
N LEU A 43 2.36 -21.96 -3.49
CA LEU A 43 3.80 -21.76 -3.63
C LEU A 43 4.45 -21.14 -2.39
N ARG A 44 3.67 -20.73 -1.38
CA ARG A 44 4.12 -20.03 -0.17
C ARG A 44 4.99 -18.80 -0.46
N ARG A 45 4.70 -18.09 -1.55
CA ARG A 45 5.40 -16.86 -1.96
C ARG A 45 4.54 -15.64 -1.72
N ARG A 46 5.17 -14.46 -1.63
CA ARG A 46 4.45 -13.19 -1.49
C ARG A 46 3.66 -12.89 -2.76
N CYS A 47 2.36 -12.62 -2.60
CA CYS A 47 1.50 -12.14 -3.68
C CYS A 47 1.59 -10.61 -3.72
N VAL A 48 2.01 -10.06 -4.86
CA VAL A 48 2.10 -8.61 -5.09
C VAL A 48 0.91 -8.11 -5.90
N GLU A 49 0.68 -6.80 -5.91
CA GLU A 49 -0.47 -6.17 -6.59
C GLU A 49 -0.51 -6.46 -8.09
N GLN A 50 0.66 -6.59 -8.72
CA GLN A 50 0.82 -6.95 -10.14
C GLN A 50 1.16 -8.44 -10.34
N CYS A 51 0.61 -9.32 -9.51
CA CYS A 51 0.87 -10.75 -9.66
C CYS A 51 0.25 -11.27 -10.96
N VAL A 52 1.08 -11.66 -11.93
CA VAL A 52 0.64 -12.24 -13.22
C VAL A 52 -0.24 -13.48 -13.06
N LEU A 53 -0.14 -14.19 -11.93
CA LEU A 53 -0.95 -15.38 -11.64
C LEU A 53 -2.31 -15.05 -11.02
N ALA A 54 -2.51 -13.85 -10.47
CA ALA A 54 -3.75 -13.47 -9.78
C ALA A 54 -5.01 -13.52 -10.65
N PRO A 55 -5.02 -13.01 -11.91
CA PRO A 55 -6.22 -13.09 -12.75
C PRO A 55 -6.58 -14.52 -13.18
N TYR A 56 -5.61 -15.44 -13.21
CA TYR A 56 -5.83 -16.84 -13.64
C TYR A 56 -6.14 -17.78 -12.46
N PHE A 57 -5.59 -17.49 -11.28
CA PHE A 57 -5.70 -18.35 -10.10
C PHE A 57 -6.26 -17.56 -8.91
N PRO A 58 -7.56 -17.23 -8.92
CA PRO A 58 -8.19 -16.50 -7.82
C PRO A 58 -8.15 -17.30 -6.50
N PRO A 59 -8.19 -16.63 -5.34
CA PRO A 59 -8.14 -17.29 -4.04
C PRO A 59 -9.32 -18.25 -3.79
N SER A 60 -10.45 -18.05 -4.47
CA SER A 60 -11.65 -18.90 -4.38
C SER A 60 -11.45 -20.30 -4.97
N GLU A 61 -10.46 -20.49 -5.85
CA GLU A 61 -10.29 -21.72 -6.65
C GLU A 61 -8.90 -22.33 -6.52
N PRO A 62 -8.48 -22.77 -5.32
CA PRO A 62 -7.16 -23.36 -5.11
C PRO A 62 -6.92 -24.63 -5.92
N GLN A 63 -7.97 -25.42 -6.20
CA GLN A 63 -7.86 -26.67 -6.94
C GLN A 63 -7.36 -26.49 -8.37
N LYS A 64 -7.71 -25.38 -9.05
CA LYS A 64 -7.22 -25.08 -10.41
C LYS A 64 -5.70 -25.01 -10.44
N PHE A 65 -5.09 -24.34 -9.46
CA PHE A 65 -3.63 -24.26 -9.37
C PHE A 65 -3.02 -25.60 -8.96
N ILE A 66 -3.63 -26.37 -8.05
CA ILE A 66 -3.11 -27.69 -7.65
C ILE A 66 -3.03 -28.63 -8.88
N THR A 67 -4.11 -28.70 -9.67
CA THR A 67 -4.15 -29.54 -10.88
C THR A 67 -3.14 -29.07 -11.92
N ALA A 68 -3.11 -27.77 -12.23
CA ALA A 68 -2.14 -27.23 -13.18
C ALA A 68 -0.70 -27.45 -12.72
N HIS A 69 -0.40 -27.21 -11.44
CA HIS A 69 0.92 -27.39 -10.85
C HIS A 69 1.39 -28.85 -10.91
N ARG A 70 0.48 -29.81 -10.74
CA ARG A 70 0.81 -31.24 -10.84
C ARG A 70 1.22 -31.65 -12.26
N VAL A 71 0.58 -31.09 -13.29
CA VAL A 71 0.81 -31.47 -14.69
C VAL A 71 1.99 -30.69 -15.29
N PHE A 72 1.99 -29.37 -15.14
CA PHE A 72 2.96 -28.49 -15.79
C PHE A 72 4.14 -28.13 -14.87
N GLY A 73 3.95 -28.16 -13.55
CA GLY A 73 4.90 -27.60 -12.60
C GLY A 73 4.80 -26.06 -12.48
N ALA A 74 5.18 -25.54 -11.31
CA ALA A 74 5.13 -24.10 -11.02
C ALA A 74 5.87 -23.24 -12.06
N SER A 75 7.09 -23.65 -12.42
CA SER A 75 7.97 -22.88 -13.30
C SER A 75 7.43 -22.77 -14.72
N ASN A 76 6.81 -23.83 -15.26
CA ASN A 76 6.25 -23.79 -16.61
C ASN A 76 4.96 -22.95 -16.66
N ILE A 77 4.13 -23.00 -15.61
CA ILE A 77 2.97 -22.13 -15.49
C ILE A 77 3.41 -20.66 -15.50
N ILE A 78 4.44 -20.31 -14.72
CA ILE A 78 4.95 -18.94 -14.68
C ILE A 78 5.51 -18.53 -16.05
N LYS A 79 6.30 -19.38 -16.71
CA LYS A 79 6.83 -19.12 -18.06
C LYS A 79 5.76 -18.95 -19.14
N LEU A 80 4.58 -19.57 -18.98
CA LEU A 80 3.47 -19.44 -19.94
C LEU A 80 2.67 -18.15 -19.72
N LEU A 81 2.65 -17.65 -18.49
CA LEU A 81 1.86 -16.48 -18.07
C LEU A 81 2.69 -15.20 -17.96
N GLN A 82 3.99 -15.27 -18.24
CA GLN A 82 4.91 -14.14 -18.40
C GLN A 82 5.28 -13.99 -19.87
#